data_AF-U1P3S7-F1
#
_entry.id   AF-U1P3S7-F1
#
_cell.length_a   1.000
_cell.length_b   1.000
_cell.length_c   1.000
_cell.angle_alpha   90.00
_cell.angle_beta   90.00
_cell.angle_gamma   90.00
#
_symmetry.space_group_name_H-M   'P 1'
#
loop_
_entity.id
_entity.type
_entity.pdbx_description
1 polymer ?
#
loop_
_entity_poly.entity_id
_entity_poly.type
_entity_poly.pdbx_seq_one_letter_code
_entity_poly.pdbx_strand_id
1 'polypeptide(L)'
;MQSPITITEAEQHWLRSRDVSDSPAIGGDQYFAQHNVTRREDSQVDHLPPAETDAVRTIDREALRQEKLIGKWQVTGKPERIEELWPTIVADAEAGVIWAVKAMTGYGYQNLPMYDEYLLTVYTPNYFDRDDVFRVRDRLREAHDITHELYYKPDIYTAKGIDTDTAGEFGLSAPARYID
;
A
#
# COMPACT_ATOMS: atom_id res chain seq x y z
N MET A 1 11.20 -13.54 -13.43
CA MET A 1 10.00 -12.90 -12.86
C MET A 1 9.25 -12.21 -13.99
N GLN A 2 7.92 -12.31 -14.03
CA GLN A 2 7.08 -11.75 -15.09
C GLN A 2 6.99 -10.22 -14.99
N SER A 3 7.09 -9.52 -16.13
CA SER A 3 6.92 -8.06 -16.19
C SER A 3 5.42 -7.69 -16.12
N PRO A 4 5.01 -6.73 -15.29
CA PRO A 4 3.61 -6.33 -15.17
C PRO A 4 3.12 -5.57 -16.40
N ILE A 5 3.98 -4.76 -17.03
CA ILE A 5 3.58 -3.89 -18.14
C ILE A 5 3.26 -4.68 -19.42
N THR A 6 3.79 -5.90 -19.57
CA THR A 6 3.55 -6.77 -20.72
C THR A 6 2.26 -7.59 -20.62
N ILE A 7 1.54 -7.53 -19.49
CA ILE A 7 0.28 -8.25 -19.28
C ILE A 7 -0.87 -7.38 -19.81
N THR A 8 -1.31 -7.60 -21.06
CA THR A 8 -2.34 -6.76 -21.72
C THR A 8 -3.64 -7.47 -22.07
N GLU A 9 -3.72 -8.81 -22.02
CA GLU A 9 -4.89 -9.56 -22.56
C GLU A 9 -5.68 -10.36 -21.51
N ALA A 10 -5.20 -10.41 -20.25
CA ALA A 10 -5.63 -11.43 -19.29
C ALA A 10 -6.78 -11.01 -18.37
N GLU A 11 -7.50 -9.91 -18.66
CA GLU A 11 -8.42 -9.22 -17.71
C GLU A 11 -7.81 -8.95 -16.31
N GLN A 12 -6.49 -9.06 -16.22
CA GLN A 12 -5.75 -9.04 -14.98
C GLN A 12 -5.24 -7.63 -14.76
N HIS A 13 -5.90 -6.87 -13.88
CA HIS A 13 -5.53 -5.47 -13.59
C HIS A 13 -4.29 -5.32 -12.71
N TRP A 14 -3.98 -6.35 -11.91
CA TRP A 14 -2.93 -6.31 -10.89
C TRP A 14 -2.11 -7.61 -10.90
N LEU A 15 -0.79 -7.47 -10.83
CA LEU A 15 0.16 -8.56 -10.58
C LEU A 15 0.64 -8.46 -9.13
N ARG A 16 0.53 -9.53 -8.34
CA ARG A 16 0.91 -9.52 -6.91
C ARG A 16 2.25 -10.22 -6.72
N SER A 17 3.04 -9.80 -5.74
CA SER A 17 4.33 -10.46 -5.44
C SER A 17 4.18 -11.96 -5.16
N ARG A 18 3.12 -12.34 -4.44
CA ARG A 18 2.78 -13.75 -4.15
C ARG A 18 2.38 -14.57 -5.39
N ASP A 19 2.04 -13.91 -6.50
CA ASP A 19 1.67 -14.60 -7.74
C ASP A 19 2.91 -14.85 -8.62
N VAL A 20 4.07 -14.28 -8.26
CA VAL A 20 5.35 -14.40 -9.01
C VAL A 20 6.51 -14.93 -8.16
N SER A 21 6.25 -15.29 -6.91
CA SER A 21 7.24 -15.81 -5.97
C SER A 21 6.59 -16.78 -4.98
N ASP A 22 7.30 -17.87 -4.67
CA ASP A 22 6.91 -18.88 -3.68
C ASP A 22 7.44 -18.57 -2.26
N SER A 23 8.04 -17.39 -2.04
CA SER A 23 8.58 -17.04 -0.72
C SER A 23 7.48 -16.98 0.34
N PRO A 24 7.58 -17.73 1.46
CA PRO A 24 6.59 -17.68 2.53
C PRO A 24 6.66 -16.37 3.33
N ALA A 25 7.68 -15.53 3.11
CA ALA A 25 7.79 -14.22 3.75
C ALA A 25 6.77 -13.22 3.21
N ILE A 26 6.34 -13.38 1.94
CA ILE A 26 5.38 -12.48 1.31
C ILE A 26 4.01 -12.62 1.96
N GLY A 27 3.55 -11.55 2.61
CA GLY A 27 2.32 -11.58 3.40
C GLY A 27 2.44 -12.45 4.65
N GLY A 28 3.65 -12.90 5.00
CA GLY A 28 3.89 -13.94 5.98
C GLY A 28 3.85 -13.44 7.43
N ASP A 29 3.48 -14.35 8.32
CA ASP A 29 3.32 -14.11 9.76
C ASP A 29 4.62 -13.69 10.47
N GLN A 30 5.77 -14.03 9.91
CA GLN A 30 7.08 -13.66 10.47
C GLN A 30 7.31 -12.14 10.45
N TYR A 31 6.69 -11.43 9.50
CA TYR A 31 6.80 -9.98 9.36
C TYR A 31 6.38 -9.24 10.64
N PHE A 32 5.30 -9.69 11.28
CA PHE A 32 4.78 -9.05 12.49
C PHE A 32 5.79 -9.08 13.64
N ALA A 33 6.41 -10.24 13.88
CA ALA A 33 7.42 -10.37 14.93
C ALA A 33 8.72 -9.64 14.58
N GLN A 34 9.13 -9.69 13.31
CA GLN A 34 10.38 -9.08 12.84
C GLN A 34 10.37 -7.55 12.92
N HIS A 35 9.23 -6.93 12.57
CA HIS A 35 9.09 -5.47 12.51
C HIS A 35 8.24 -4.89 13.65
N ASN A 36 7.94 -5.71 14.67
CA ASN A 36 7.14 -5.32 15.83
C ASN A 36 5.78 -4.70 15.43
N VAL A 37 5.10 -5.33 14.49
CA VAL A 37 3.80 -4.88 13.96
C VAL A 37 2.68 -5.59 14.71
N THR A 38 1.71 -4.82 15.19
CA THR A 38 0.56 -5.32 15.92
C THR A 38 -0.34 -6.08 14.96
N ARG A 39 -0.71 -7.31 15.35
CA ARG A 39 -1.65 -8.10 14.56
C ARG A 39 -3.04 -7.49 14.62
N ARG A 40 -3.83 -7.81 13.60
CA ARG A 40 -5.22 -7.31 13.48
C ARG A 40 -6.08 -7.76 14.66
N GLU A 41 -5.94 -9.03 15.06
CA GLU A 41 -6.63 -9.63 16.19
C GLU A 41 -6.21 -9.05 17.55
N ASP A 42 -5.02 -8.46 17.64
CA ASP A 42 -4.47 -7.86 18.86
C ASP A 42 -4.62 -6.33 18.89
N SER A 43 -5.15 -5.75 17.82
CA SER A 43 -5.32 -4.30 17.69
C SER A 43 -6.47 -3.79 18.58
N GLN A 44 -6.24 -2.67 19.26
CA GLN A 44 -7.12 -2.12 20.28
C GLN A 44 -7.17 -0.59 20.18
N VAL A 45 -8.05 0.03 20.97
CA VAL A 45 -8.30 1.48 20.91
C VAL A 45 -7.07 2.32 21.29
N ASP A 46 -6.24 1.81 22.20
CA ASP A 46 -4.97 2.42 22.60
C ASP A 46 -3.89 2.35 21.51
N HIS A 47 -4.02 1.42 20.55
CA HIS A 47 -3.16 1.35 19.37
C HIS A 47 -3.54 2.37 18.27
N LEU A 48 -4.63 3.13 18.41
CA LEU A 48 -5.01 4.12 17.40
C LEU A 48 -3.92 5.20 17.24
N PRO A 49 -3.52 5.54 16.01
CA PRO A 49 -2.52 6.59 15.78
C PRO A 49 -3.07 7.97 16.19
N PRO A 50 -2.19 8.94 16.46
CA PRO A 50 -2.59 10.34 16.59
C PRO A 50 -3.35 10.78 15.33
N ALA A 51 -4.50 11.41 15.54
CA ALA A 51 -5.34 11.93 14.46
C ALA A 51 -5.35 13.46 14.49
N GLU A 52 -5.12 14.05 13.32
CA GLU A 52 -5.02 15.48 13.08
C GLU A 52 -6.41 16.15 13.12
N THR A 53 -7.45 15.39 12.78
CA THR A 53 -8.85 15.84 12.77
C THR A 53 -9.78 14.79 13.38
N ASP A 54 -10.97 15.22 13.81
CA ASP A 54 -12.01 14.30 14.29
C ASP A 54 -12.54 13.38 13.18
N ALA A 55 -12.49 13.82 11.93
CA ALA A 55 -12.82 13.01 10.77
C ALA A 55 -11.86 11.81 10.64
N VAL A 56 -10.54 12.07 10.67
CA VAL A 56 -9.51 11.03 10.67
C VAL A 56 -9.70 10.09 11.85
N ARG A 57 -9.89 10.62 13.07
CA ARG A 57 -10.13 9.83 14.28
C ARG A 57 -11.34 8.91 14.15
N THR A 58 -12.42 9.41 13.53
CA THR A 58 -13.66 8.65 13.33
C THR A 58 -13.44 7.50 12.35
N ILE A 59 -12.73 7.74 11.25
CA ILE A 59 -12.41 6.71 10.27
C ILE A 59 -11.46 5.67 10.86
N ASP A 60 -10.45 6.08 11.65
CA ASP A 60 -9.53 5.14 12.32
C ASP A 60 -10.26 4.25 13.32
N ARG A 61 -11.21 4.79 14.10
CA ARG A 61 -12.08 3.96 14.97
C ARG A 61 -12.97 2.99 14.20
N GLU A 62 -13.47 3.40 13.03
CA GLU A 62 -14.23 2.51 12.15
C GLU A 62 -13.33 1.40 11.57
N ALA A 63 -12.12 1.74 11.14
CA ALA A 63 -11.14 0.77 10.63
C ALA A 63 -10.81 -0.29 11.68
N LEU A 64 -10.62 0.12 12.95
CA LEU A 64 -10.45 -0.81 14.07
C LEU A 64 -11.67 -1.72 14.23
N ARG A 65 -12.89 -1.15 14.29
CA ARG A 65 -14.13 -1.92 14.46
C ARG A 65 -14.39 -2.90 13.32
N GLN A 66 -13.99 -2.57 12.10
CA GLN A 66 -14.16 -3.42 10.92
C GLN A 66 -12.94 -4.30 10.62
N GLU A 67 -11.91 -4.25 11.47
CA GLU A 67 -10.65 -4.97 11.27
C GLU A 67 -10.02 -4.67 9.89
N LYS A 68 -10.14 -3.43 9.39
CA LYS A 68 -9.62 -2.95 8.10
C LYS A 68 -8.32 -2.16 8.29
N LEU A 69 -7.28 -2.85 8.76
CA LEU A 69 -6.01 -2.24 9.15
C LEU A 69 -4.93 -2.26 8.07
N ILE A 70 -5.14 -2.99 6.98
CA ILE A 70 -4.19 -2.99 5.86
C ILE A 70 -4.20 -1.61 5.20
N GLY A 71 -3.04 -1.13 4.77
CA GLY A 71 -2.93 0.04 3.91
C GLY A 71 -1.77 -0.11 2.93
N LYS A 72 -1.55 0.92 2.13
CA LYS A 72 -0.51 0.89 1.10
C LYS A 72 0.08 2.27 0.81
N TRP A 73 1.38 2.32 0.59
CA TRP A 73 2.02 3.40 -0.15
C TRP A 73 1.76 3.23 -1.64
N GLN A 74 1.46 4.34 -2.30
CA GLN A 74 1.24 4.40 -3.75
C GLN A 74 2.45 5.04 -4.43
N VAL A 75 3.17 4.25 -5.24
CA VAL A 75 4.32 4.71 -6.02
C VAL A 75 3.91 4.75 -7.48
N THR A 76 3.80 5.95 -8.05
CA THR A 76 3.44 6.12 -9.46
C THR A 76 4.67 6.29 -10.34
N GLY A 77 4.52 6.01 -11.63
CA GLY A 77 5.55 6.32 -12.59
C GLY A 77 5.27 5.83 -13.99
N LYS A 78 6.22 6.17 -14.87
CA LYS A 78 6.26 5.69 -16.26
C LYS A 78 6.50 4.18 -16.33
N PRO A 79 6.07 3.50 -17.41
CA PRO A 79 6.20 2.04 -17.54
C PRO A 79 7.64 1.54 -17.33
N GLU A 80 8.65 2.25 -17.85
CA GLU A 80 10.05 1.85 -17.72
C GLU A 80 10.50 1.84 -16.25
N ARG A 81 10.05 2.83 -15.48
CA ARG A 81 10.37 2.94 -14.05
C ARG A 81 9.69 1.83 -13.24
N ILE A 82 8.46 1.49 -13.58
CA ILE A 82 7.72 0.42 -12.90
C ILE A 82 8.31 -0.94 -13.22
N GLU A 83 8.75 -1.15 -14.47
CA GLU A 83 9.47 -2.35 -14.87
C GLU A 83 10.82 -2.48 -14.17
N GLU A 84 11.56 -1.38 -13.98
CA GLU A 84 12.81 -1.35 -13.21
C GLU A 84 12.59 -1.67 -11.73
N LEU A 85 11.58 -1.05 -11.10
CA LEU A 85 11.31 -1.17 -9.66
C LEU A 85 10.70 -2.51 -9.26
N TRP A 86 9.89 -3.12 -10.13
CA TRP A 86 9.17 -4.34 -9.82
C TRP A 86 10.07 -5.47 -9.26
N PRO A 87 11.18 -5.87 -9.91
CA PRO A 87 12.05 -6.93 -9.38
C PRO A 87 12.64 -6.62 -8.02
N THR A 88 13.08 -5.39 -7.80
CA THR A 88 13.77 -5.01 -6.57
C THR A 88 12.79 -4.94 -5.40
N ILE A 89 11.57 -4.47 -5.61
CA ILE A 89 10.53 -4.41 -4.57
C ILE A 89 9.95 -5.80 -4.29
N VAL A 90 9.83 -6.68 -5.29
CA VAL A 90 9.48 -8.09 -5.05
C VAL A 90 10.56 -8.76 -4.20
N ALA A 91 11.85 -8.53 -4.50
CA ALA A 91 12.95 -9.07 -3.69
C ALA A 91 12.91 -8.58 -2.23
N ASP A 92 12.53 -7.32 -1.99
CA ASP A 92 12.30 -6.83 -0.62
C ASP A 92 11.15 -7.58 0.07
N ALA A 93 10.08 -7.92 -0.65
CA ALA A 93 8.99 -8.72 -0.10
C ALA A 93 9.40 -10.18 0.17
N GLU A 94 10.21 -10.77 -0.72
CA GLU A 94 10.77 -12.12 -0.55
C GLU A 94 11.68 -12.22 0.66
N ALA A 95 12.41 -11.14 0.98
CA ALA A 95 13.29 -11.01 2.13
C ALA A 95 12.54 -10.60 3.41
N GLY A 96 11.22 -10.39 3.35
CA GLY A 96 10.42 -9.91 4.48
C GLY A 96 10.75 -8.47 4.90
N VAL A 97 11.45 -7.69 4.06
CA VAL A 97 11.75 -6.27 4.31
C VAL A 97 10.49 -5.42 4.19
N ILE A 98 9.62 -5.76 3.24
CA ILE A 98 8.26 -5.22 3.12
C ILE A 98 7.26 -6.37 3.17
N TRP A 99 6.00 -6.08 3.52
CA TRP A 99 5.01 -7.14 3.71
C TRP A 99 4.51 -7.73 2.39
N ALA A 100 4.10 -6.87 1.44
CA ALA A 100 3.66 -7.29 0.12
C ALA A 100 3.68 -6.12 -0.88
N VAL A 101 3.70 -6.42 -2.18
CA VAL A 101 3.55 -5.44 -3.25
C VAL A 101 2.62 -5.94 -4.35
N LYS A 102 1.92 -5.02 -5.02
CA LYS A 102 1.23 -5.27 -6.29
C LYS A 102 1.59 -4.22 -7.33
N ALA A 103 1.70 -4.63 -8.57
CA ALA A 103 1.90 -3.78 -9.72
C ALA A 103 0.64 -3.71 -10.58
N MET A 104 0.28 -2.52 -11.03
CA MET A 104 -0.66 -2.33 -12.13
C MET A 104 -0.08 -2.97 -13.39
N THR A 105 -0.91 -3.74 -14.09
CA THR A 105 -0.52 -4.38 -15.36
C THR A 105 -0.78 -3.45 -16.54
N GLY A 106 -0.30 -3.83 -17.73
CA GLY A 106 -0.69 -3.17 -18.99
C GLY A 106 -2.21 -3.13 -19.21
N TYR A 107 -2.90 -4.24 -18.94
CA TYR A 107 -4.37 -4.31 -18.99
C TYR A 107 -5.00 -3.37 -17.95
N GLY A 108 -4.45 -3.34 -16.74
CA GLY A 108 -4.87 -2.45 -15.67
C GLY A 108 -4.82 -0.99 -16.08
N TYR A 109 -3.68 -0.55 -16.62
CA TYR A 109 -3.50 0.82 -17.10
C TYR A 109 -4.50 1.20 -18.20
N GLN A 110 -4.80 0.29 -19.13
CA GLN A 110 -5.76 0.53 -20.22
C GLN A 110 -7.22 0.61 -19.75
N ASN A 111 -7.56 -0.04 -18.63
CA ASN A 111 -8.96 -0.23 -18.18
C ASN A 111 -9.27 0.45 -16.84
N LEU A 112 -8.31 1.16 -16.24
CA LEU A 112 -8.49 1.94 -15.02
C LEU A 112 -8.22 3.42 -15.31
N PRO A 113 -9.17 4.13 -15.95
CA PRO A 113 -8.95 5.49 -16.45
C PRO A 113 -8.78 6.54 -15.35
N MET A 114 -8.92 6.17 -14.08
CA MET A 114 -8.62 7.05 -12.95
C MET A 114 -7.12 7.20 -12.68
N TYR A 115 -6.25 6.46 -13.37
CA TYR A 115 -4.80 6.56 -13.24
C TYR A 115 -4.17 7.05 -14.54
N ASP A 116 -3.43 8.16 -14.44
CA ASP A 116 -2.66 8.72 -15.56
C ASP A 116 -1.23 8.17 -15.66
N GLU A 117 -0.81 7.38 -14.66
CA GLU A 117 0.48 6.71 -14.58
C GLU A 117 0.31 5.26 -14.10
N TYR A 118 1.32 4.43 -14.35
CA TYR A 118 1.35 3.10 -13.74
C TYR A 118 1.59 3.21 -12.24
N LEU A 119 1.07 2.24 -11.48
CA LEU A 119 1.08 2.26 -10.03
C LEU A 119 1.65 0.97 -9.43
N LEU A 120 2.59 1.10 -8.50
CA LEU A 120 2.95 0.08 -7.52
C LEU A 120 2.26 0.41 -6.19
N THR A 121 1.68 -0.61 -5.55
CA THR A 121 1.11 -0.51 -4.20
C THR A 121 1.92 -1.38 -3.25
N VAL A 122 2.58 -0.74 -2.29
CA VAL A 122 3.46 -1.39 -1.31
C VAL A 122 2.73 -1.39 0.02
N TYR A 123 2.37 -2.59 0.49
CA TYR A 123 1.44 -2.78 1.58
C TYR A 123 2.14 -2.89 2.94
N THR A 124 1.47 -2.38 3.99
CA THR A 124 1.74 -2.80 5.38
C THR A 124 0.48 -3.45 5.96
N PRO A 125 0.63 -4.43 6.88
CA PRO A 125 -0.51 -5.18 7.38
C PRO A 125 -1.35 -4.41 8.41
N ASN A 126 -0.77 -3.38 9.04
CA ASN A 126 -1.43 -2.53 10.00
C ASN A 126 -0.95 -1.08 9.87
N TYR A 127 -1.83 -0.17 9.46
CA TYR A 127 -1.49 1.25 9.30
C TYR A 127 -1.49 2.05 10.60
N PHE A 128 -1.94 1.46 11.71
CA PHE A 128 -1.83 2.08 13.02
C PHE A 128 -0.40 2.04 13.55
N ASP A 129 0.37 1.02 13.18
CA ASP A 129 1.80 0.90 13.51
C ASP A 129 2.61 1.85 12.62
N ARG A 130 2.58 3.14 12.98
CA ARG A 130 3.21 4.23 12.22
C ARG A 130 4.69 3.97 11.96
N ASP A 131 5.40 3.38 12.92
CA ASP A 131 6.82 3.08 12.77
C ASP A 131 7.06 2.13 11.59
N ASP A 132 6.22 1.12 11.38
CA ASP A 132 6.33 0.24 10.20
C ASP A 132 5.93 0.95 8.92
N VAL A 133 4.86 1.74 8.95
CA VAL A 133 4.42 2.53 7.79
C VAL A 133 5.53 3.45 7.29
N PHE A 134 6.18 4.20 8.20
CA PHE A 134 7.26 5.12 7.83
C PHE A 134 8.58 4.38 7.56
N ARG A 135 8.87 3.24 8.19
CA ARG A 135 10.01 2.38 7.83
C ARG A 135 9.92 1.88 6.40
N VAL A 136 8.72 1.46 5.96
CA VAL A 136 8.50 1.07 4.56
C VAL A 136 8.66 2.25 3.63
N ARG A 137 8.18 3.45 4.01
CA ARG A 137 8.42 4.69 3.26
C ARG A 137 9.91 4.96 3.11
N ASP A 138 10.66 4.92 4.21
CA ASP A 138 12.11 5.18 4.22
C ASP A 138 12.84 4.19 3.31
N ARG A 139 12.45 2.91 3.34
CA ARG A 139 12.97 1.90 2.40
C ARG A 139 12.72 2.28 0.94
N LEU A 140 11.53 2.77 0.60
CA LEU A 140 11.21 3.24 -0.76
C LEU A 140 12.08 4.44 -1.16
N ARG A 141 12.33 5.39 -0.25
CA ARG A 141 13.21 6.54 -0.50
C ARG A 141 14.66 6.10 -0.69
N GLU A 142 15.21 5.36 0.27
CA GLU A 142 16.64 5.10 0.37
C GLU A 142 17.13 4.01 -0.58
N ALA A 143 16.38 2.92 -0.72
CA ALA A 143 16.82 1.76 -1.51
C ALA A 143 16.34 1.81 -2.96
N HIS A 144 15.22 2.51 -3.21
CA HIS A 144 14.57 2.53 -4.52
C HIS A 144 14.54 3.92 -5.15
N ASP A 145 15.16 4.94 -4.55
CA ASP A 145 15.24 6.31 -5.09
C ASP A 145 13.88 6.87 -5.51
N ILE A 146 12.86 6.63 -4.68
CA ILE A 146 11.55 7.25 -4.86
C ILE A 146 11.63 8.65 -4.29
N THR A 147 11.46 9.69 -5.11
CA THR A 147 11.65 11.10 -4.70
C THR A 147 10.40 11.97 -4.80
N HIS A 148 9.35 11.50 -5.48
CA HIS A 148 8.06 12.19 -5.59
C HIS A 148 7.21 12.04 -4.32
N GLU A 149 6.25 12.91 -4.10
CA GLU A 149 5.33 12.82 -2.95
C GLU A 149 4.59 11.47 -2.92
N LEU A 150 4.58 10.82 -1.78
CA LEU A 150 3.95 9.53 -1.56
C LEU A 150 2.67 9.68 -0.75
N TYR A 151 1.66 8.92 -1.17
CA TYR A 151 0.36 8.88 -0.51
C TYR A 151 0.13 7.50 0.09
N TYR A 152 -0.12 7.46 1.39
CA TYR A 152 -0.50 6.24 2.09
C TYR A 152 -2.01 6.14 2.20
N LYS A 153 -2.60 5.13 1.56
CA LYS A 153 -4.05 4.90 1.55
C LYS A 153 -4.44 3.64 2.31
N PRO A 154 -5.09 3.75 3.49
CA PRO A 154 -5.66 2.60 4.18
C PRO A 154 -6.79 1.95 3.36
N ASP A 155 -6.95 0.63 3.48
CA ASP A 155 -8.01 -0.10 2.78
C ASP A 155 -9.42 0.32 3.23
N ILE A 156 -9.58 0.84 4.46
CA ILE A 156 -10.84 1.44 4.90
C ILE A 156 -11.25 2.64 4.03
N TYR A 157 -10.29 3.41 3.49
CA TYR A 157 -10.61 4.56 2.64
C TYR A 157 -11.18 4.08 1.31
N THR A 158 -10.55 3.08 0.71
CA THR A 158 -11.07 2.41 -0.51
C THR A 158 -12.44 1.77 -0.26
N ALA A 159 -12.63 1.09 0.87
CA ALA A 159 -13.92 0.47 1.21
C ALA A 159 -15.06 1.48 1.39
N LYS A 160 -14.72 2.72 1.74
CA LYS A 160 -15.67 3.84 1.88
C LYS A 160 -15.85 4.64 0.59
N GLY A 161 -15.17 4.27 -0.50
CA GLY A 161 -15.21 5.00 -1.77
C GLY A 161 -14.49 6.35 -1.73
N ILE A 162 -13.53 6.52 -0.80
CA ILE A 162 -12.76 7.76 -0.67
C ILE A 162 -11.70 7.80 -1.78
N ASP A 163 -11.81 8.79 -2.65
CA ASP A 163 -10.87 9.11 -3.71
C ASP A 163 -10.64 10.63 -3.77
N THR A 164 -9.97 11.10 -4.82
CA THR A 164 -9.62 12.52 -4.97
C THR A 164 -10.86 13.42 -5.03
N ASP A 165 -11.97 12.93 -5.58
CA ASP A 165 -13.20 13.70 -5.77
C ASP A 165 -14.07 13.68 -4.52
N THR A 166 -14.04 12.58 -3.75
CA THR A 166 -14.91 12.39 -2.58
C THR A 166 -14.25 12.69 -1.24
N ALA A 167 -12.91 12.84 -1.15
CA ALA A 167 -12.18 13.06 0.10
C ALA A 167 -12.76 14.19 0.97
N GLY A 168 -13.16 15.30 0.34
CA GLY A 168 -13.74 16.45 1.04
C GLY A 168 -15.06 16.13 1.75
N GLU A 169 -15.87 15.23 1.20
CA GLU A 169 -17.14 14.78 1.81
C GLU A 169 -16.91 14.03 3.13
N PHE A 170 -15.73 13.43 3.27
CA PHE A 170 -15.30 12.73 4.49
C PHE A 170 -14.48 13.62 5.44
N GLY A 171 -14.36 14.92 5.15
CA GLY A 171 -13.56 15.84 5.97
C GLY A 171 -12.06 15.61 5.87
N LEU A 172 -11.60 15.04 4.76
CA LEU A 172 -10.19 14.79 4.45
C LEU A 172 -9.69 15.77 3.40
N SER A 173 -8.44 16.20 3.49
CA SER A 173 -7.80 17.05 2.49
C SER A 173 -7.32 16.27 1.27
N ALA A 174 -7.10 14.96 1.41
CA ALA A 174 -6.66 14.06 0.36
C ALA A 174 -7.16 12.63 0.67
N PRO A 175 -7.25 11.72 -0.31
CA PRO A 175 -7.62 10.32 -0.09
C PRO A 175 -6.49 9.49 0.52
N ALA A 176 -5.73 10.06 1.46
CA ALA A 176 -4.58 9.47 2.11
C ALA A 176 -4.57 9.77 3.62
N ARG A 177 -4.08 8.81 4.39
CA ARG A 177 -3.93 8.92 5.85
C ARG A 177 -2.60 9.54 6.24
N TYR A 178 -1.55 9.27 5.45
CA TYR A 178 -0.22 9.84 5.59
C TYR A 178 0.24 10.33 4.22
N ILE A 179 0.86 11.51 4.18
CA ILE A 179 1.40 12.14 2.98
C ILE A 179 2.85 12.51 3.29
N ASP A 180 3.76 12.27 2.36
CA ASP A 180 5.18 12.57 2.52
C ASP A 180 5.87 12.98 1.22
#